data_AF-A0A2V5MJH7-F1
#
_entry.id   AF-A0A2V5MJH7-F1
#
_cell.length_a   1.000
_cell.length_b   1.000
_cell.length_c   1.000
_cell.angle_alpha   90.00
_cell.angle_beta   90.00
_cell.angle_gamma   90.00
#
_symmetry.space_group_name_H-M   'P 1'
#
loop_
_entity.id
_entity.type
_entity.pdbx_description
1 polymer ?
#
loop_
_entity_poly.entity_id
_entity_poly.type
_entity_poly.pdbx_seq_one_letter_code
_entity_poly.pdbx_strand_id
1 'polypeptide(L)' 'MDLVQVISPQPPPLLRASHTGSTVVISWPASTVGCVLQSENTLYPTHWADVTNTVRVVGSDNTVTDSLSRSNKFFRLRKF' A
#
# COMPACT_ATOMS: atom_id res chain seq x y z
N MET A 1 36.93 -7.83 3.57
CA MET A 1 35.81 -8.59 4.16
C MET A 1 34.57 -8.18 3.40
N ASP A 2 34.22 -8.91 2.35
CA ASP A 2 32.99 -8.67 1.59
C ASP A 2 31.82 -9.28 2.34
N LEU A 3 30.88 -8.45 2.80
CA LEU A 3 29.58 -8.92 3.24
C LEU A 3 28.84 -9.45 2.00
N VAL A 4 28.81 -10.77 1.84
CA VAL A 4 27.91 -11.41 0.89
C VAL A 4 26.50 -11.24 1.44
N GLN A 5 25.77 -10.26 0.91
CA GLN A 5 24.36 -10.09 1.26
C GLN A 5 23.59 -11.25 0.63
N VAL A 6 23.14 -12.19 1.46
CA VAL A 6 22.27 -13.28 1.04
C VAL A 6 20.97 -12.63 0.56
N ILE A 7 20.78 -12.56 -0.76
CA ILE A 7 19.58 -12.00 -1.37
C ILE A 7 18.49 -13.07 -1.31
N SER A 8 17.88 -13.24 -0.14
CA SER A 8 16.65 -14.03 -0.03
C SER A 8 15.54 -13.28 -0.76
N PRO A 9 14.73 -13.93 -1.61
CA PRO A 9 13.57 -13.27 -2.21
C PRO A 9 12.68 -12.75 -1.09
N GLN A 10 12.62 -11.43 -0.96
CA GLN A 10 11.82 -10.78 0.07
C GLN A 10 10.36 -11.13 -0.20
N PRO A 11 9.62 -11.68 0.78
CA PRO A 11 8.22 -12.00 0.58
C PRO A 11 7.47 -10.74 0.12
N PRO A 12 6.43 -10.88 -0.73
CA PRO A 12 5.63 -9.75 -1.15
C PRO A 12 5.20 -8.92 0.07
N PRO A 13 5.33 -7.58 0.01
CA PRO A 13 5.01 -6.73 1.13
C PRO A 13 3.54 -6.92 1.54
N LEU A 14 3.31 -7.16 2.83
CA LEU A 14 1.96 -7.30 3.36
C LEU A 14 1.24 -5.94 3.33
N LEU A 15 0.22 -5.83 2.50
CA LEU A 15 -0.69 -4.69 2.48
C LEU A 15 -1.83 -4.93 3.49
N ARG A 16 -1.96 -4.02 4.46
CA ARG A 16 -3.01 -4.05 5.48
C ARG A 16 -4.00 -2.93 5.25
N ALA A 17 -5.26 -3.17 5.61
CA ALA A 17 -6.31 -2.16 5.62
C ALA A 17 -7.08 -2.26 6.95
N SER A 18 -7.27 -1.12 7.61
CA SER A 18 -8.12 -0.98 8.80
C SER A 18 -9.11 0.14 8.54
N HIS A 19 -10.41 -0.12 8.66
CA HIS A 19 -11.45 0.86 8.40
C HIS A 19 -12.15 1.28 9.69
N THR A 20 -12.54 2.54 9.77
CA THR A 20 -13.36 3.08 10.86
C THR A 20 -14.27 4.17 10.30
N GLY A 21 -15.58 3.96 10.39
CA GLY A 21 -16.56 4.87 9.79
C GLY A 21 -16.34 5.05 8.28
N SER A 22 -16.20 6.30 7.84
CA SER A 22 -15.94 6.68 6.44
C SER A 22 -14.45 6.80 6.11
N THR A 23 -13.56 6.22 6.92
CA THR A 23 -12.11 6.27 6.71
C THR A 23 -11.50 4.89 6.67
N VAL A 24 -10.47 4.73 5.85
CA VAL A 24 -9.61 3.55 5.83
C VAL A 24 -8.16 3.98 5.96
N VAL A 25 -7.42 3.25 6.79
CA VAL A 25 -5.99 3.36 6.95
C VAL A 25 -5.37 2.17 6.23
N ILE A 26 -4.59 2.46 5.20
CA ILE A 26 -3.83 1.48 4.43
C ILE A 26 -2.38 1.54 4.92
N SER A 27 -1.79 0.39 5.25
CA SER A 27 -0.41 0.35 5.71
C SER A 27 0.39 -0.82 5.14
N TRP A 28 1.69 -0.60 4.96
CA TRP A 28 2.65 -1.58 4.45
C TRP A 28 4.05 -1.30 5.01
N PRO A 29 4.95 -2.29 5.07
CA PRO A 29 6.28 -2.10 5.65
C PRO A 29 7.05 -0.95 4.99
N ALA A 30 7.66 -0.08 5.80
CA ALA A 30 8.48 1.05 5.32
C ALA A 30 9.73 0.59 4.55
N SER A 31 10.17 -0.66 4.78
CA SER A 31 11.22 -1.33 4.01
C SER A 31 10.81 -1.68 2.58
N THR A 32 9.53 -1.50 2.21
CA THR A 32 9.04 -1.69 0.83
C THR A 32 9.45 -0.50 -0.03
N VAL A 33 10.59 -0.62 -0.69
CA VAL A 33 11.12 0.40 -1.61
C VAL A 33 10.61 0.19 -3.04
N GLY A 34 10.50 1.27 -3.80
CA GLY A 34 10.17 1.19 -5.23
C GLY A 34 8.69 0.87 -5.53
N CYS A 35 7.78 1.17 -4.61
CA CYS A 35 6.35 0.88 -4.78
C CYS A 35 5.49 2.14 -4.61
N VAL A 36 4.36 2.16 -5.32
CA VAL A 36 3.28 3.16 -5.18
C VAL A 36 1.98 2.46 -4.77
N LEU A 37 1.20 3.10 -3.89
CA LEU A 37 -0.14 2.63 -3.55
C LEU A 37 -1.11 3.04 -4.67
N GLN A 38 -1.90 2.08 -5.16
CA GLN A 38 -2.97 2.33 -6.12
C GLN A 38 -4.33 1.95 -5.53
N SER A 39 -5.38 2.59 -6.03
CA SER A 39 -6.76 2.27 -5.67
C SER A 39 -7.69 2.19 -6.88
N GLU A 40 -8.82 1.52 -6.68
CA GLU A 40 -9.87 1.31 -7.69
C GLU A 40 -11.22 1.05 -6.98
N ASN A 41 -12.35 1.42 -7.59
CA ASN A 41 -13.70 1.19 -7.07
C ASN A 41 -14.39 -0.07 -7.64
N THR A 42 -13.96 -0.58 -8.80
CA THR A 42 -14.51 -1.81 -9.42
C THR A 42 -13.42 -2.79 -9.87
N LEU A 43 -13.68 -4.10 -9.72
CA LEU A 43 -12.78 -5.15 -10.23
C LEU A 43 -13.06 -5.54 -11.68
N TYR A 44 -14.11 -5.00 -12.32
CA TYR A 44 -14.41 -5.26 -13.72
C TYR A 44 -15.26 -4.13 -14.35
N PRO A 45 -14.76 -3.41 -15.37
CA PRO A 45 -13.35 -3.33 -15.77
C PRO A 45 -12.50 -2.65 -14.67
N THR A 46 -11.19 -2.93 -14.60
CA THR A 46 -10.29 -2.23 -13.64
C THR A 46 -9.59 -1.05 -14.29
N HIS A 47 -9.44 0.05 -13.55
CA HIS A 47 -8.74 1.26 -13.93
C HIS A 47 -7.94 1.84 -12.73
N TRP A 48 -6.97 1.05 -12.25
CA TRP A 48 -6.13 1.40 -11.10
C TRP A 48 -5.44 2.76 -11.25
N ALA A 49 -5.65 3.65 -10.29
CA ALA A 49 -5.00 4.96 -10.22
C ALA A 49 -4.08 5.06 -9.00
N ASP A 50 -2.99 5.81 -9.14
CA ASP A 50 -2.08 6.11 -8.03
C ASP A 50 -2.82 6.94 -6.97
N VAL A 51 -2.67 6.55 -5.70
CA VAL A 51 -3.23 7.30 -4.57
C VAL A 51 -2.40 8.55 -4.35
N THR A 52 -3.06 9.71 -4.31
CA THR A 52 -2.42 11.03 -4.16
C THR A 52 -2.31 11.49 -2.70
N ASN A 53 -2.95 10.77 -1.78
CA ASN A 53 -2.86 11.02 -0.35
C ASN A 53 -1.41 10.92 0.13
N THR A 54 -1.04 11.77 1.08
CA THR A 54 0.31 11.77 1.66
C THR A 54 0.60 10.46 2.38
N VAL A 55 1.69 9.80 1.99
CA VAL A 55 2.25 8.66 2.73
C VAL A 55 2.98 9.19 3.97
N ARG A 56 2.65 8.65 5.14
CA ARG A 56 3.33 8.95 6.42
C ARG A 56 3.95 7.68 6.97
N VAL A 57 5.14 7.79 7.55
CA VAL A 57 5.75 6.66 8.28
C VAL A 57 5.29 6.70 9.73
N VAL A 58 4.72 5.59 10.22
CA VAL A 58 4.31 5.40 11.62
C VAL A 58 4.95 4.11 12.11
N GLY A 59 5.91 4.22 13.04
CA GLY A 59 6.72 3.07 13.45
C GLY A 59 7.52 2.51 12.28
N SER A 60 7.33 1.24 11.95
CA SER A 60 8.00 0.55 10.84
C SER A 60 7.17 0.50 9.54
N ASP A 61 6.05 1.22 9.47
CA ASP A 61 5.08 1.12 8.38
C ASP A 61 4.86 2.45 7.67
N ASN A 62 4.81 2.41 6.34
CA ASN A 62 4.15 3.42 5.54
C ASN A 62 2.65 3.33 5.76
N THR A 63 2.00 4.48 5.89
CA THR A 63 0.57 4.60 6.18
C THR A 63 -0.06 5.68 5.32
N VAL A 64 -1.24 5.39 4.78
CA VAL A 64 -2.09 6.32 4.05
C VAL A 64 -3.49 6.28 4.67
N THR A 65 -4.02 7.45 5.00
CA THR A 65 -5.44 7.59 5.38
C THR A 65 -6.21 8.05 4.16
N ASP A 66 -7.22 7.27 3.77
CA ASP A 66 -8.08 7.52 2.63
C ASP A 66 -9.54 7.60 3.11
N SER A 67 -10.32 8.46 2.46
CA SER A 67 -11.77 8.54 2.70
C SER A 67 -12.48 7.48 1.88
N LEU A 68 -13.30 6.66 2.53
CA LEU A 68 -14.19 5.74 1.85
C LEU A 68 -15.46 6.48 1.40
N SER A 69 -15.83 6.26 0.14
CA SER A 69 -17.16 6.59 -0.34
C SER A 69 -18.16 5.51 0.09
N ARG A 70 -19.44 5.64 -0.31
CA ARG A 70 -20.45 4.58 -0.10
C ARG A 70 -20.24 3.32 -0.96
N SER A 71 -19.20 3.30 -1.79
CA SER A 71 -18.88 2.19 -2.69
C SER A 71 -17.63 1.44 -2.24
N ASN A 72 -17.44 0.24 -2.78
CA ASN A 72 -16.23 -0.54 -2.57
C ASN A 72 -15.00 0.23 -3.04
N LYS A 73 -13.87 -0.01 -2.36
CA LYS A 73 -12.56 0.49 -2.76
C LYS A 73 -11.53 -0.60 -2.53
N PHE A 74 -10.76 -0.89 -3.57
CA PHE A 74 -9.74 -1.90 -3.64
C PHE A 74 -8.37 -1.21 -3.66
N PHE A 75 -7.36 -1.86 -3.09
CA PHE A 75 -6.03 -1.31 -2.94
C PHE A 75 -4.97 -2.32 -3.36
N ARG A 76 -3.89 -1.85 -3.99
CA ARG A 76 -2.71 -2.67 -4.29
C ARG A 76 -1.44 -1.84 -4.20
N LEU A 77 -0.31 -2.52 -3.96
CA LEU A 77 1.01 -1.93 -4.20
C LEU A 77 1.46 -2.29 -5.61
N ARG A 78 1.89 -1.30 -6.39
CA ARG A 78 2.50 -1.47 -7.71
C ARG A 78 3.98 -1.10 -7.61
N LYS A 79 4.86 -2.00 -8.04
CA LYS A 79 6.29 -1.71 -8.22
C LYS A 79 6.49 -0.83 -9.46
N PHE A 80 7.36 0.18 -9.37
CA PHE A 80 7.78 0.99 -10.52
C PHE A 80 9.19 0.62 -10.99
#